data_AF-A0A1L7AM36-F1
#
_entry.id   AF-A0A1L7AM36-F1
#
_cell.length_a   1.000
_cell.length_b   1.000
_cell.length_c   1.000
_cell.angle_alpha   90.00
_cell.angle_beta   90.00
_cell.angle_gamma   90.00
#
_symmetry.space_group_name_H-M   'P 1'
#
loop_
_entity.id
_entity.type
_entity.pdbx_description
1 polymer ?
#
loop_
_entity_poly.entity_id
_entity_poly.type
_entity_poly.pdbx_seq_one_letter_code
_entity_poly.pdbx_strand_id
1 'polypeptide(L)'
;MHWLRRLCRPAAPPAPDPMTEARAAFDRGEYGTALGIWEPLARAGAAEAQAGIGLCFLRGLDVPADPSLAEKWLSLASAGGHAVARRELAALLRQGAEGVEADPGRAAQLYRAAAEGGDAIAQDVWSLILLEGQDGVAVDVAEARRWALAAAEAGIAPAMMRLGMFYHNAQGVERDVAEAARWWQGAALRGEADGQAMFGAALHLGAGVAPDPLAAMVWLLRATRGGSTLARPFLPAVRASLTPAELSQALALSSEPLPLVTGGVG
;
A
#
# COMPACT_ATOMS: atom_id res chain seq x y z
N MET A 1 -43.40 -22.70 -37.66
CA MET A 1 -42.98 -21.37 -37.17
C MET A 1 -41.51 -21.39 -36.72
N HIS A 2 -40.54 -21.54 -37.63
CA HIS A 2 -39.10 -21.66 -37.28
C HIS A 2 -38.20 -20.56 -37.85
N TRP A 3 -38.74 -19.65 -38.67
CA TRP A 3 -37.93 -18.59 -39.30
C TRP A 3 -37.63 -17.41 -38.35
N LEU A 4 -38.50 -17.15 -37.36
CA LEU A 4 -38.32 -16.06 -36.37
C LEU A 4 -37.13 -16.28 -35.41
N ARG A 5 -36.67 -17.52 -35.19
CA ARG A 5 -35.50 -17.80 -34.33
C ARG A 5 -34.16 -17.35 -34.93
N ARG A 6 -34.10 -17.08 -36.24
CA ARG A 6 -32.87 -16.56 -36.88
C ARG A 6 -32.74 -15.04 -36.77
N LEU A 7 -33.83 -14.32 -36.51
CA LEU A 7 -33.85 -12.86 -36.37
C LEU A 7 -33.61 -12.38 -34.93
N CYS A 8 -33.64 -13.29 -33.95
CA CYS A 8 -33.38 -13.00 -32.54
C CYS A 8 -32.20 -13.82 -32.01
N ARG A 9 -31.12 -13.96 -32.80
CA ARG A 9 -29.84 -14.35 -32.22
C ARG A 9 -29.30 -13.09 -31.52
N PRO A 10 -29.19 -13.04 -30.18
CA PRO A 10 -28.54 -11.92 -29.54
C PRO A 10 -27.15 -11.77 -30.16
N ALA A 11 -26.80 -10.53 -30.53
CA ALA A 11 -25.47 -10.24 -31.05
C ALA A 11 -24.44 -10.84 -30.09
N ALA A 12 -23.42 -11.52 -30.63
CA ALA A 12 -22.30 -11.95 -29.80
C ALA A 12 -21.80 -10.72 -29.03
N PRO A 13 -21.47 -10.86 -27.73
CA PRO A 13 -20.94 -9.73 -26.98
C PRO A 13 -19.75 -9.16 -27.76
N PRO A 14 -19.58 -7.83 -27.81
CA PRO A 14 -18.45 -7.22 -28.48
C PRO A 14 -17.16 -7.85 -27.94
N ALA A 15 -16.19 -8.07 -28.83
CA ALA A 15 -14.88 -8.54 -28.41
C ALA A 15 -14.33 -7.61 -27.31
N PRO A 16 -13.67 -8.16 -26.26
CA PRO A 16 -13.12 -7.34 -25.21
C PRO A 16 -12.16 -6.31 -25.81
N ASP A 17 -12.20 -5.09 -25.25
CA ASP A 17 -11.26 -4.04 -25.62
C ASP A 17 -9.81 -4.56 -25.40
N PRO A 18 -8.87 -4.33 -26.35
CA PRO A 18 -7.51 -4.83 -26.25
C PRO A 18 -6.79 -4.46 -24.94
N MET A 19 -7.05 -3.29 -24.37
CA MET A 19 -6.45 -2.92 -23.08
C MET A 19 -6.97 -3.79 -21.94
N THR A 20 -8.26 -4.06 -21.93
CA THR A 20 -8.90 -4.95 -20.95
C THR A 20 -8.39 -6.38 -21.06
N GLU A 21 -8.21 -6.87 -22.30
CA GLU A 21 -7.63 -8.20 -22.54
C GLU A 21 -6.18 -8.29 -22.05
N ALA A 22 -5.36 -7.29 -22.36
CA ALA A 22 -3.97 -7.23 -21.90
C ALA A 22 -3.86 -7.17 -20.37
N ARG A 23 -4.71 -6.38 -19.71
CA ARG A 23 -4.81 -6.33 -18.24
C ARG A 23 -5.15 -7.70 -17.67
N ALA A 24 -6.16 -8.35 -18.22
CA ALA A 24 -6.58 -9.67 -17.74
C ALA A 24 -5.50 -10.73 -17.97
N ALA A 25 -4.75 -10.67 -19.08
CA ALA A 25 -3.60 -11.54 -19.32
C ALA A 25 -2.49 -11.29 -18.29
N PHE A 26 -2.17 -10.02 -18.02
CA PHE A 26 -1.19 -9.64 -17.00
C PHE A 26 -1.57 -10.16 -15.60
N ASP A 27 -2.84 -10.02 -15.21
CA ASP A 27 -3.34 -10.47 -13.91
C ASP A 27 -3.30 -12.00 -13.77
N ARG A 28 -3.36 -12.74 -14.90
CA ARG A 28 -3.18 -14.20 -14.94
C ARG A 28 -1.71 -14.64 -15.00
N GLY A 29 -0.76 -13.70 -15.07
CA GLY A 29 0.66 -14.00 -15.25
C GLY A 29 1.06 -14.38 -16.68
N GLU A 30 0.19 -14.14 -17.65
CA GLU A 30 0.44 -14.36 -19.09
C GLU A 30 1.13 -13.11 -19.68
N TYR A 31 2.30 -12.76 -19.15
CA TYR A 31 2.94 -11.47 -19.45
C TYR A 31 3.36 -11.34 -20.91
N GLY A 32 3.81 -12.43 -21.55
CA GLY A 32 4.10 -12.45 -22.99
C GLY A 32 2.89 -12.09 -23.85
N THR A 33 1.69 -12.60 -23.49
CA THR A 33 0.44 -12.23 -24.16
C THR A 33 0.11 -10.76 -23.94
N ALA A 34 0.19 -10.29 -22.69
CA ALA A 34 -0.05 -8.89 -22.36
C ALA A 34 0.90 -7.95 -23.12
N LEU A 35 2.19 -8.29 -23.20
CA LEU A 35 3.20 -7.55 -23.94
C LEU A 35 2.89 -7.50 -25.43
N GLY A 36 2.47 -8.61 -26.04
CA GLY A 36 2.08 -8.66 -27.45
C GLY A 36 0.92 -7.74 -27.79
N ILE A 37 -0.06 -7.61 -26.88
CA ILE A 37 -1.20 -6.71 -27.04
C ILE A 37 -0.81 -5.25 -26.74
N TRP A 38 -0.02 -5.02 -25.69
CA TRP A 38 0.42 -3.67 -25.30
C TRP A 38 1.39 -3.03 -26.28
N GLU A 39 2.24 -3.79 -26.97
CA GLU A 39 3.27 -3.26 -27.86
C GLU A 39 2.73 -2.26 -28.90
N PRO A 40 1.70 -2.58 -29.73
CA PRO A 40 1.16 -1.64 -30.70
C PRO A 40 0.45 -0.46 -30.02
N LEU A 41 -0.22 -0.69 -28.89
CA LEU A 41 -0.94 0.34 -28.14
C LEU A 41 0.03 1.35 -27.51
N ALA A 42 1.14 0.87 -26.97
CA ALA A 42 2.19 1.68 -26.37
C ALA A 42 2.88 2.55 -27.42
N ARG A 43 3.09 2.02 -28.63
CA ARG A 43 3.57 2.80 -29.78
C ARG A 43 2.57 3.87 -30.23
N ALA A 44 1.27 3.60 -30.09
CA ALA A 44 0.22 4.58 -30.35
C ALA A 44 0.06 5.62 -29.22
N GLY A 45 0.87 5.54 -28.15
CA GLY A 45 0.87 6.52 -27.06
C GLY A 45 -0.06 6.17 -25.89
N ALA A 46 -0.61 4.96 -25.84
CA ALA A 46 -1.47 4.55 -24.72
C ALA A 46 -0.65 4.42 -23.43
N ALA A 47 -0.85 5.36 -22.50
CA ALA A 47 -0.08 5.45 -21.26
C ALA A 47 -0.18 4.18 -20.39
N GLU A 48 -1.34 3.52 -20.38
CA GLU A 48 -1.53 2.25 -19.65
C GLU A 48 -0.70 1.10 -20.24
N ALA A 49 -0.63 0.98 -21.57
CA ALA A 49 0.20 -0.02 -22.22
C ALA A 49 1.71 0.26 -21.99
N GLN A 50 2.11 1.54 -22.08
CA GLN A 50 3.47 1.96 -21.75
C GLN A 50 3.82 1.61 -20.30
N ALA A 51 2.89 1.82 -19.36
CA ALA A 51 3.08 1.45 -17.96
C ALA A 51 3.24 -0.06 -17.79
N GLY A 52 2.39 -0.85 -18.45
CA GLY A 52 2.46 -2.31 -18.43
C GLY A 52 3.82 -2.84 -18.91
N ILE A 53 4.28 -2.37 -20.07
CA ILE A 53 5.59 -2.72 -20.61
C ILE A 53 6.72 -2.29 -19.67
N GLY A 54 6.66 -1.07 -19.14
CA GLY A 54 7.65 -0.56 -18.18
C GLY A 54 7.74 -1.43 -16.93
N LEU A 55 6.60 -1.89 -16.40
CA LEU A 55 6.55 -2.81 -15.25
C LEU A 55 7.14 -4.19 -15.57
N CYS A 56 6.90 -4.72 -16.78
CA CYS A 56 7.51 -5.99 -17.20
C CYS A 56 9.03 -5.89 -17.25
N PHE A 57 9.59 -4.82 -17.82
CA PHE A 57 11.05 -4.60 -17.81
C PHE A 57 11.61 -4.31 -16.41
N LEU A 58 10.87 -3.60 -15.56
CA LEU A 58 11.31 -3.31 -14.20
C LEU A 58 11.44 -4.59 -13.36
N ARG A 59 10.54 -5.54 -13.56
CA ARG A 59 10.41 -6.74 -12.71
C ARG A 59 10.89 -8.03 -13.39
N GLY A 60 11.27 -7.98 -14.67
CA GLY A 60 11.68 -9.14 -15.44
C GLY A 60 10.55 -10.14 -15.74
N LEU A 61 9.35 -9.64 -16.09
CA LEU A 61 8.16 -10.47 -16.33
C LEU A 61 8.07 -10.90 -17.79
N ASP A 62 8.40 -12.16 -18.09
CA ASP A 62 8.57 -12.77 -19.44
C ASP A 62 9.59 -12.07 -20.36
N VAL A 63 10.32 -11.07 -19.84
CA VAL A 63 11.44 -10.40 -20.49
C VAL A 63 12.59 -10.28 -19.50
N PRO A 64 13.86 -10.23 -19.94
CA PRO A 64 14.97 -9.88 -19.06
C PRO A 64 14.72 -8.52 -18.39
N ALA A 65 15.01 -8.41 -17.09
CA ALA A 65 14.89 -7.14 -16.41
C ALA A 65 15.84 -6.10 -17.03
N ASP A 66 15.30 -4.93 -17.34
CA ASP A 66 16.03 -3.81 -17.91
C ASP A 66 15.51 -2.51 -17.29
N PRO A 67 16.12 -2.05 -16.18
CA PRO A 67 15.71 -0.85 -15.49
C PRO A 67 15.80 0.41 -16.37
N SER A 68 16.76 0.47 -17.29
CA SER A 68 16.92 1.59 -18.21
C SER A 68 15.76 1.68 -19.21
N LEU A 69 15.30 0.54 -19.71
CA LEU A 69 14.14 0.49 -20.59
C LEU A 69 12.83 0.68 -19.82
N ALA A 70 12.77 0.18 -18.58
CA ALA A 70 11.67 0.48 -17.66
C ALA A 70 11.55 1.98 -17.40
N GLU A 71 12.64 2.69 -17.11
CA GLU A 71 12.63 4.15 -16.88
C GLU A 71 12.04 4.89 -18.08
N LYS A 72 12.43 4.51 -19.30
CA LYS A 72 11.91 5.12 -20.54
C LYS A 72 10.40 4.93 -20.69
N TRP A 73 9.93 3.70 -20.56
CA TRP A 73 8.50 3.38 -20.69
C TRP A 73 7.66 4.00 -19.57
N LEU A 74 8.14 3.94 -18.33
CA LEU A 74 7.45 4.55 -17.18
C LEU A 74 7.46 6.08 -17.27
N SER A 75 8.51 6.70 -17.83
CA SER A 75 8.55 8.13 -18.11
C SER A 75 7.49 8.55 -19.13
N LEU A 76 7.34 7.80 -20.23
CA LEU A 76 6.29 8.05 -21.22
C LEU A 76 4.90 7.91 -20.59
N ALA A 77 4.66 6.83 -19.85
CA ALA A 77 3.39 6.59 -19.18
C ALA A 77 3.06 7.66 -18.11
N SER A 78 4.06 8.08 -17.33
CA SER A 78 3.93 9.15 -16.33
C SER A 78 3.56 10.48 -16.98
N ALA A 79 4.22 10.84 -18.09
CA ALA A 79 3.90 12.02 -18.88
C ALA A 79 2.50 11.94 -19.50
N GLY A 80 2.05 10.73 -19.86
CA GLY A 80 0.67 10.43 -20.29
C GLY A 80 -0.35 10.40 -19.15
N GLY A 81 0.03 10.76 -17.90
CA GLY A 81 -0.88 10.87 -16.77
C GLY A 81 -1.10 9.58 -15.97
N HIS A 82 -0.41 8.48 -16.28
CA HIS A 82 -0.62 7.20 -15.61
C HIS A 82 -0.06 7.21 -14.17
N ALA A 83 -0.96 7.25 -13.18
CA ALA A 83 -0.61 7.42 -11.76
C ALA A 83 0.35 6.34 -11.23
N VAL A 84 0.07 5.07 -11.51
CA VAL A 84 0.94 3.96 -11.07
C VAL A 84 2.32 4.07 -11.71
N ALA A 85 2.42 4.45 -12.98
CA ALA A 85 3.72 4.56 -13.65
C ALA A 85 4.55 5.70 -13.04
N ARG A 86 3.91 6.81 -12.68
CA ARG A 86 4.55 7.93 -11.99
C ARG A 86 5.16 7.49 -10.65
N ARG A 87 4.41 6.72 -9.85
CA ARG A 87 4.88 6.19 -8.55
C ARG A 87 6.03 5.20 -8.71
N GLU A 88 5.95 4.30 -9.69
CA GLU A 88 6.99 3.29 -9.94
C GLU A 88 8.27 3.92 -10.51
N LEU A 89 8.13 4.94 -11.37
CA LEU A 89 9.26 5.76 -11.82
C LEU A 89 9.92 6.49 -10.66
N ALA A 90 9.13 7.07 -9.75
CA ALA A 90 9.65 7.71 -8.55
C ALA A 90 10.46 6.73 -7.69
N ALA A 91 9.95 5.52 -7.48
CA ALA A 91 10.66 4.48 -6.73
C ALA A 91 11.98 4.10 -7.39
N LEU A 92 11.97 3.88 -8.72
CA LEU A 92 13.16 3.54 -9.49
C LEU A 92 14.23 4.64 -9.39
N LEU A 93 13.84 5.91 -9.54
CA LEU A 93 14.77 7.04 -9.46
C LEU A 93 15.27 7.29 -8.04
N ARG A 94 14.47 7.02 -7.01
CA ARG A 94 14.91 7.19 -5.62
C ARG A 94 16.04 6.23 -5.25
N GLN A 95 15.94 4.98 -5.70
CA GLN A 95 16.92 3.93 -5.41
C GLN A 95 18.09 3.91 -6.41
N GLY A 96 17.82 4.25 -7.67
CA GLY A 96 18.70 3.93 -8.79
C GLY A 96 18.69 2.43 -9.11
N ALA A 97 19.26 2.07 -10.25
CA ALA A 97 19.43 0.70 -10.69
C ALA A 97 20.57 0.60 -11.73
N GLU A 98 20.89 -0.60 -12.20
CA GLU A 98 21.86 -0.74 -13.29
C GLU A 98 21.39 0.04 -14.54
N GLY A 99 22.23 1.00 -14.97
CA GLY A 99 21.94 1.91 -16.09
C GLY A 99 20.97 3.06 -15.77
N VAL A 100 20.46 3.16 -14.53
CA VAL A 100 19.61 4.26 -14.07
C VAL A 100 20.24 4.92 -12.86
N GLU A 101 20.74 6.15 -13.04
CA GLU A 101 21.29 6.92 -11.94
C GLU A 101 20.20 7.32 -10.94
N ALA A 102 20.51 7.24 -9.64
CA ALA A 102 19.59 7.68 -8.62
C ALA A 102 19.41 9.20 -8.65
N ASP A 103 18.16 9.65 -8.70
CA ASP A 103 17.76 11.05 -8.62
C ASP A 103 16.62 11.19 -7.59
N PRO A 104 16.97 11.24 -6.29
CA PRO A 104 15.98 11.37 -5.23
C PRO A 104 15.17 12.68 -5.32
N GLY A 105 15.77 13.77 -5.82
CA GLY A 105 15.07 15.05 -5.98
C GLY A 105 13.94 14.95 -7.01
N ARG A 106 14.21 14.33 -8.17
CA ARG A 106 13.18 14.04 -9.18
C ARG A 106 12.18 13.02 -8.67
N ALA A 107 12.61 12.02 -7.90
CA ALA A 107 11.69 11.06 -7.27
C ALA A 107 10.69 11.75 -6.33
N ALA A 108 11.15 12.66 -5.47
CA ALA A 108 10.29 13.44 -4.58
C ALA A 108 9.24 14.25 -5.34
N GLN A 109 9.63 14.91 -6.44
CA GLN A 109 8.69 15.64 -7.31
C GLN A 109 7.62 14.71 -7.91
N LEU A 110 8.01 13.51 -8.35
CA LEU A 110 7.08 12.52 -8.90
C LEU A 110 6.14 11.95 -7.83
N TYR A 111 6.64 11.65 -6.63
CA TYR A 111 5.81 11.22 -5.50
C TYR A 111 4.80 12.29 -5.10
N ARG A 112 5.22 13.54 -4.99
CA ARG A 112 4.33 14.67 -4.73
C ARG A 112 3.24 14.76 -5.80
N ALA A 113 3.61 14.73 -7.07
CA ALA A 113 2.65 14.81 -8.18
C ALA A 113 1.72 13.58 -8.26
N ALA A 114 2.16 12.40 -7.81
CA ALA A 114 1.29 11.23 -7.67
C ALA A 114 0.32 11.38 -6.49
N ALA A 115 0.79 11.90 -5.35
CA ALA A 115 -0.02 12.17 -4.18
C ALA A 115 -1.12 13.21 -4.45
N GLU A 116 -0.78 14.30 -5.15
CA GLU A 116 -1.71 15.33 -5.64
C GLU A 116 -2.71 14.76 -6.65
N GLY A 117 -2.32 13.73 -7.40
CA GLY A 117 -3.19 12.98 -8.30
C GLY A 117 -4.08 11.93 -7.62
N GLY A 118 -4.04 11.82 -6.28
CA GLY A 118 -4.88 10.90 -5.51
C GLY A 118 -4.34 9.48 -5.36
N ASP A 119 -3.08 9.19 -5.74
CA ASP A 119 -2.47 7.89 -5.47
C ASP A 119 -2.19 7.76 -3.96
N ALA A 120 -2.99 6.96 -3.27
CA ALA A 120 -2.92 6.78 -1.81
C ALA A 120 -1.57 6.22 -1.33
N ILE A 121 -0.90 5.38 -2.13
CA ILE A 121 0.43 4.87 -1.79
C ILE A 121 1.45 6.00 -1.90
N ALA A 122 1.36 6.83 -2.94
CA ALA A 122 2.21 8.01 -3.07
C ALA A 122 1.95 9.04 -1.97
N GLN A 123 0.70 9.19 -1.49
CA GLN A 123 0.38 10.05 -0.35
C GLN A 123 1.08 9.57 0.93
N ASP A 124 1.11 8.26 1.19
CA ASP A 124 1.86 7.68 2.32
C ASP A 124 3.37 7.93 2.20
N VAL A 125 3.95 7.69 1.02
CA VAL A 125 5.38 7.92 0.79
C VAL A 125 5.73 9.41 0.88
N TRP A 126 4.90 10.28 0.32
CA TRP A 126 5.12 11.73 0.36
C TRP A 126 5.01 12.27 1.80
N SER A 127 4.07 11.75 2.59
CA SER A 127 4.01 12.00 4.03
C SER A 127 5.32 11.65 4.73
N LEU A 128 5.92 10.50 4.42
CA LEU A 128 7.18 10.07 5.00
C LEU A 128 8.35 10.98 4.60
N ILE A 129 8.45 11.34 3.31
CA ILE A 129 9.48 12.26 2.79
C ILE A 129 9.42 13.61 3.54
N LEU A 130 8.22 14.17 3.72
CA LEU A 130 8.01 15.42 4.46
C LEU A 130 8.29 15.28 5.96
N LEU A 131 8.00 14.14 6.57
CA LEU A 131 8.24 13.92 7.99
C LEU A 131 9.73 13.81 8.31
N GLU A 132 10.49 13.15 7.43
CA GLU A 132 11.91 12.84 7.64
C GLU A 132 12.85 13.89 7.02
N GLY A 133 12.35 14.75 6.12
CA GLY A 133 13.16 15.75 5.43
C GLY A 133 14.17 15.13 4.46
N GLN A 134 13.72 14.16 3.67
CA GLN A 134 14.55 13.40 2.74
C GLN A 134 14.50 13.96 1.32
N ASP A 135 15.37 13.44 0.45
CA ASP A 135 15.27 13.65 -1.01
C ASP A 135 15.29 15.13 -1.44
N GLY A 136 15.99 15.98 -0.67
CA GLY A 136 16.07 17.42 -0.90
C GLY A 136 14.84 18.22 -0.47
N VAL A 137 13.90 17.59 0.25
CA VAL A 137 12.68 18.20 0.79
C VAL A 137 12.89 18.55 2.25
N ALA A 138 12.52 19.77 2.65
CA ALA A 138 12.58 20.18 4.06
C ALA A 138 11.48 19.50 4.88
N VAL A 139 11.73 19.31 6.18
CA VAL A 139 10.72 18.76 7.10
C VAL A 139 9.50 19.68 7.16
N ASP A 140 8.31 19.11 6.93
CA ASP A 140 7.03 19.76 7.20
C ASP A 140 6.07 18.76 7.86
N VAL A 141 6.04 18.79 9.19
CA VAL A 141 5.24 17.87 10.01
C VAL A 141 3.74 18.07 9.79
N ALA A 142 3.30 19.31 9.55
CA ALA A 142 1.89 19.62 9.36
C ALA A 142 1.40 19.08 8.02
N GLU A 143 2.18 19.29 6.96
CA GLU A 143 1.87 18.74 5.65
C GLU A 143 2.01 17.21 5.62
N ALA A 144 3.05 16.66 6.26
CA ALA A 144 3.23 15.22 6.39
C ALA A 144 2.00 14.55 7.01
N ARG A 145 1.44 15.14 8.08
CA ARG A 145 0.21 14.62 8.71
C ARG A 145 -0.98 14.68 7.78
N ARG A 146 -1.15 15.77 7.02
CA ARG A 146 -2.26 15.92 6.06
C ARG A 146 -2.24 14.80 5.02
N TRP A 147 -1.06 14.46 4.49
CA TRP A 147 -0.92 13.38 3.52
C TRP A 147 -1.06 11.99 4.16
N ALA A 148 -0.57 11.79 5.39
CA ALA A 148 -0.84 10.54 6.14
C ALA A 148 -2.34 10.34 6.36
N LEU A 149 -3.08 11.41 6.66
CA LEU A 149 -4.54 11.35 6.82
C LEU A 149 -5.23 10.90 5.54
N ALA A 150 -4.91 11.52 4.40
CA ALA A 150 -5.47 11.14 3.11
C ALA A 150 -5.19 9.68 2.75
N ALA A 151 -3.96 9.22 2.95
CA ALA A 151 -3.58 7.83 2.70
C ALA A 151 -4.30 6.85 3.65
N ALA A 152 -4.42 7.19 4.94
CA ALA A 152 -5.11 6.37 5.93
C ALA A 152 -6.62 6.27 5.63
N GLU A 153 -7.27 7.37 5.26
CA GLU A 153 -8.68 7.38 4.84
C GLU A 153 -8.92 6.52 3.60
N ALA A 154 -7.93 6.46 2.69
CA ALA A 154 -7.92 5.56 1.54
C ALA A 154 -7.57 4.09 1.89
N GLY A 155 -7.35 3.76 3.17
CA GLY A 155 -7.12 2.40 3.65
C GLY A 155 -5.66 1.97 3.72
N ILE A 156 -4.70 2.87 3.54
CA ILE A 156 -3.26 2.55 3.64
C ILE A 156 -2.88 2.32 5.10
N ALA A 157 -2.66 1.06 5.46
CA ALA A 157 -2.42 0.66 6.84
C ALA A 157 -1.11 1.24 7.45
N PRO A 158 0.01 1.34 6.72
CA PRO A 158 1.20 2.05 7.21
C PRO A 158 0.93 3.53 7.57
N ALA A 159 0.06 4.20 6.81
CA ALA A 159 -0.32 5.59 7.08
C ALA A 159 -1.19 5.69 8.35
N MET A 160 -2.10 4.72 8.58
CA MET A 160 -2.84 4.62 9.84
C MET A 160 -1.90 4.43 11.04
N MET A 161 -0.91 3.55 10.92
CA MET A 161 0.12 3.37 11.95
C MET A 161 0.82 4.70 12.27
N ARG A 162 1.19 5.45 11.22
CA ARG A 162 1.85 6.76 11.34
C ARG A 162 0.96 7.83 11.97
N LEU A 163 -0.33 7.89 11.63
CA LEU A 163 -1.28 8.78 12.31
C LEU A 163 -1.35 8.50 13.80
N GLY A 164 -1.34 7.22 14.20
CA GLY A 164 -1.28 6.90 15.62
C GLY A 164 -0.03 7.47 16.29
N MET A 165 1.12 7.46 15.61
CA MET A 165 2.35 8.11 16.11
C MET A 165 2.22 9.64 16.19
N PHE A 166 1.60 10.29 15.19
CA PHE A 166 1.38 11.74 15.21
C PHE A 166 0.64 12.18 16.48
N TYR A 167 -0.46 11.50 16.83
CA TYR A 167 -1.23 11.78 18.04
C TYR A 167 -0.53 11.34 19.33
N HIS A 168 0.18 10.20 19.33
CA HIS A 168 0.87 9.73 20.53
C HIS A 168 2.03 10.65 20.93
N ASN A 169 2.80 11.12 19.94
CA ASN A 169 4.01 11.91 20.14
C ASN A 169 3.78 13.43 20.09
N ALA A 170 2.53 13.88 19.92
CA ALA A 170 2.18 15.29 19.72
C ALA A 170 2.95 15.96 18.56
N GLN A 171 3.13 15.24 17.44
CA GLN A 171 3.86 15.74 16.28
C GLN A 171 2.94 16.61 15.43
N GLY A 172 2.97 17.92 15.65
CA GLY A 172 2.14 18.88 14.90
C GLY A 172 0.64 18.80 15.21
N VAL A 173 0.25 18.04 16.24
CA VAL A 173 -1.10 17.95 16.84
C VAL A 173 -0.97 17.85 18.36
N GLU A 174 -2.06 18.13 19.07
CA GLU A 174 -2.14 17.84 20.51
C GLU A 174 -2.07 16.33 20.76
N ARG A 175 -1.51 15.95 21.91
CA ARG A 175 -1.41 14.54 22.29
C ARG A 175 -2.81 13.97 22.54
N ASP A 176 -3.17 12.93 21.80
CA ASP A 176 -4.42 12.19 21.99
C ASP A 176 -4.17 10.69 21.91
N VAL A 177 -4.15 10.03 23.07
CA VAL A 177 -3.89 8.60 23.15
C VAL A 177 -5.08 7.75 22.67
N ALA A 178 -6.31 8.28 22.70
CA ALA A 178 -7.49 7.58 22.21
C ALA A 178 -7.52 7.58 20.68
N GLU A 179 -7.23 8.72 20.06
CA GLU A 179 -7.02 8.79 18.60
C GLU A 179 -5.85 7.90 18.16
N ALA A 180 -4.75 7.90 18.91
CA ALA A 180 -3.63 7.02 18.60
C ALA A 180 -4.03 5.53 18.59
N ALA A 181 -4.73 5.08 19.64
CA ALA A 181 -5.23 3.71 19.74
C ALA A 181 -6.23 3.38 18.63
N ARG A 182 -7.10 4.32 18.25
CA ARG A 182 -8.07 4.15 17.14
C ARG A 182 -7.38 3.92 15.81
N TRP A 183 -6.37 4.73 15.48
CA TRP A 183 -5.61 4.56 14.23
C TRP A 183 -4.78 3.28 14.21
N TRP A 184 -4.11 2.95 15.32
CA TRP A 184 -3.37 1.68 15.43
C TRP A 184 -4.29 0.45 15.34
N GLN A 185 -5.51 0.51 15.89
CA GLN A 185 -6.51 -0.54 15.70
C GLN A 185 -6.86 -0.71 14.21
N GLY A 186 -7.08 0.40 13.49
CA GLY A 186 -7.36 0.38 12.06
C GLY A 186 -6.24 -0.25 11.23
N ALA A 187 -4.98 0.06 11.57
CA ALA A 187 -3.79 -0.55 10.97
C ALA A 187 -3.68 -2.05 11.29
N ALA A 188 -3.92 -2.41 12.56
CA ALA A 188 -3.83 -3.77 13.06
C ALA A 188 -4.81 -4.72 12.37
N LEU A 189 -6.06 -4.27 12.18
CA LEU A 189 -7.12 -4.99 11.48
C LEU A 189 -6.82 -5.19 9.98
N ARG A 190 -5.93 -4.38 9.40
CA ARG A 190 -5.46 -4.50 8.01
C ARG A 190 -4.13 -5.26 7.89
N GLY A 191 -3.66 -5.85 8.99
CA GLY A 191 -2.48 -6.72 8.98
C GLY A 191 -1.14 -5.98 9.07
N GLU A 192 -1.14 -4.67 9.31
CA GLU A 192 0.11 -3.92 9.45
C GLU A 192 0.77 -4.27 10.80
N ALA A 193 1.97 -4.84 10.75
CA ALA A 193 2.60 -5.51 11.88
C ALA A 193 2.96 -4.53 13.00
N ASP A 194 3.42 -3.32 12.67
CA ASP A 194 3.77 -2.32 13.68
C ASP A 194 2.52 -1.72 14.33
N GLY A 195 1.43 -1.55 13.58
CA GLY A 195 0.11 -1.17 14.07
C GLY A 195 -0.46 -2.23 15.02
N GLN A 196 -0.27 -3.52 14.71
CA GLN A 196 -0.60 -4.62 15.64
C GLN A 196 0.21 -4.52 16.93
N ALA A 197 1.52 -4.25 16.85
CA ALA A 197 2.35 -4.09 18.04
C ALA A 197 1.90 -2.92 18.89
N MET A 198 1.65 -1.76 18.27
CA MET A 198 1.26 -0.54 18.97
C MET A 198 -0.14 -0.63 19.56
N PHE A 199 -1.08 -1.26 18.86
CA PHE A 199 -2.42 -1.51 19.41
C PHE A 199 -2.38 -2.52 20.56
N GLY A 200 -1.57 -3.58 20.44
CA GLY A 200 -1.33 -4.52 21.54
C GLY A 200 -0.72 -3.85 22.78
N ALA A 201 0.23 -2.94 22.58
CA ALA A 201 0.79 -2.13 23.67
C ALA A 201 -0.26 -1.20 24.29
N ALA A 202 -1.11 -0.56 23.49
CA ALA A 202 -2.19 0.30 23.98
C ALA A 202 -3.19 -0.47 24.86
N LEU A 203 -3.58 -1.68 24.45
CA LEU A 203 -4.44 -2.58 25.23
C LEU A 203 -3.76 -3.09 26.51
N HIS A 204 -2.44 -3.29 26.51
CA HIS A 204 -1.74 -3.67 27.73
C HIS A 204 -1.71 -2.53 28.76
N LEU A 205 -1.44 -1.31 28.28
CA LEU A 205 -1.23 -0.13 29.13
C LEU A 205 -2.52 0.61 29.50
N GLY A 206 -3.64 0.29 28.84
CA GLY A 206 -4.87 1.09 28.95
C GLY A 206 -4.76 2.48 28.32
N ALA A 207 -3.90 2.63 27.31
CA ALA A 207 -3.59 3.92 26.70
C ALA A 207 -4.64 4.26 25.64
N GLY A 208 -5.67 5.02 26.01
CA GLY A 208 -6.73 5.46 25.10
C GLY A 208 -7.74 4.38 24.71
N VAL A 209 -7.57 3.16 25.24
CA VAL A 209 -8.47 2.02 25.09
C VAL A 209 -8.51 1.27 26.42
N ALA A 210 -9.62 0.59 26.74
CA ALA A 210 -9.73 -0.21 27.95
C ALA A 210 -8.65 -1.32 27.97
N PRO A 211 -7.99 -1.57 29.12
CA PRO A 211 -7.02 -2.65 29.21
C PRO A 211 -7.62 -4.02 28.89
N ASP A 212 -6.95 -4.79 28.05
CA ASP A 212 -7.29 -6.18 27.73
C ASP A 212 -6.00 -6.98 27.49
N PRO A 213 -5.46 -7.63 28.54
CA PRO A 213 -4.21 -8.40 28.43
C PRO A 213 -4.28 -9.58 27.45
N LEU A 214 -5.45 -10.22 27.30
CA LEU A 214 -5.64 -11.33 26.37
C LEU A 214 -5.55 -10.81 24.93
N ALA A 215 -6.32 -9.77 24.60
CA ALA A 215 -6.29 -9.15 23.28
C ALA A 215 -4.91 -8.52 23.00
N ALA A 216 -4.28 -7.89 23.98
CA ALA A 216 -2.92 -7.37 23.87
C ALA A 216 -1.94 -8.47 23.42
N MET A 217 -2.00 -9.64 24.07
CA MET A 217 -1.15 -10.78 23.70
C MET A 217 -1.46 -11.28 22.27
N VAL A 218 -2.73 -11.38 21.89
CA VAL A 218 -3.13 -11.77 20.52
C VAL A 218 -2.48 -10.86 19.48
N TRP A 219 -2.59 -9.54 19.68
CA TRP A 219 -2.03 -8.56 18.75
C TRP A 219 -0.50 -8.56 18.71
N LEU A 220 0.17 -8.66 19.87
CA LEU A 220 1.64 -8.73 19.92
C LEU A 220 2.20 -9.99 19.27
N LEU A 221 1.51 -11.12 19.38
CA LEU A 221 1.88 -12.36 18.70
C LEU A 221 1.70 -12.27 17.18
N ARG A 222 0.61 -11.65 16.71
CA ARG A 222 0.40 -11.36 15.29
C ARG A 222 1.49 -10.43 14.75
N ALA A 223 1.79 -9.36 15.47
CA ALA A 223 2.84 -8.40 15.13
C ALA A 223 4.20 -9.09 14.98
N THR A 224 4.55 -9.98 15.92
CA THR A 224 5.79 -10.76 15.88
C THR A 224 5.86 -11.66 14.64
N ARG A 225 4.74 -12.33 14.29
CA ARG A 225 4.66 -13.16 13.08
C ARG A 225 4.76 -12.32 11.80
N GLY A 226 4.21 -11.11 11.82
CA GLY A 226 4.34 -10.10 10.77
C GLY A 226 5.72 -9.43 10.69
N GLY A 227 6.66 -9.77 11.58
CA GLY A 227 8.03 -9.26 11.57
C GLY A 227 8.25 -7.97 12.36
N SER A 228 7.23 -7.46 13.08
CA SER A 228 7.39 -6.26 13.90
C SER A 228 8.33 -6.51 15.08
N THR A 229 9.35 -5.66 15.20
CA THR A 229 10.27 -5.67 16.35
C THR A 229 9.71 -4.88 17.54
N LEU A 230 8.72 -4.00 17.29
CA LEU A 230 8.09 -3.15 18.30
C LEU A 230 7.31 -3.94 19.35
N ALA A 231 6.88 -5.16 19.04
CA ALA A 231 6.16 -6.02 19.99
C ALA A 231 7.06 -6.55 21.12
N ARG A 232 8.36 -6.71 20.86
CA ARG A 232 9.30 -7.41 21.74
C ARG A 232 9.36 -6.87 23.17
N PRO A 233 9.39 -5.55 23.43
CA PRO A 233 9.46 -5.02 24.79
C PRO A 233 8.22 -5.33 25.63
N PHE A 234 7.05 -5.49 25.01
CA PHE A 234 5.78 -5.66 25.71
C PHE A 234 5.46 -7.13 26.02
N LEU A 235 5.96 -8.07 25.21
CA LEU A 235 5.65 -9.50 25.34
C LEU A 235 5.89 -10.09 26.75
N PRO A 236 7.02 -9.84 27.45
CA PRO A 236 7.24 -10.43 28.77
C PRO A 236 6.23 -9.94 29.81
N ALA A 237 5.93 -8.64 29.82
CA ALA A 237 5.01 -8.03 30.78
C ALA A 237 3.57 -8.51 30.55
N VAL A 238 3.11 -8.52 29.30
CA VAL A 238 1.78 -9.03 28.96
C VAL A 238 1.67 -10.52 29.30
N ARG A 239 2.70 -11.32 28.97
CA ARG A 239 2.71 -12.75 29.27
C ARG A 239 2.60 -13.03 30.77
N ALA A 240 3.29 -12.24 31.61
CA ALA A 240 3.25 -12.40 33.06
C ALA A 240 1.87 -12.08 33.66
N SER A 241 1.04 -11.31 32.95
CA SER A 241 -0.33 -10.98 33.37
C SER A 241 -1.39 -12.01 32.99
N LEU A 242 -1.02 -13.06 32.24
CA LEU A 242 -1.95 -14.09 31.76
C LEU A 242 -1.77 -15.42 32.49
N THR A 243 -2.87 -16.12 32.69
CA THR A 243 -2.87 -17.53 33.08
C THR A 243 -2.39 -18.43 31.92
N PRO A 244 -1.96 -19.67 32.18
CA PRO A 244 -1.62 -20.61 31.12
C PRO A 244 -2.76 -20.87 30.12
N ALA A 245 -4.01 -20.87 30.60
CA ALA A 245 -5.20 -21.05 29.76
C ALA A 245 -5.40 -19.87 28.81
N GLU A 246 -5.31 -18.64 29.32
CA GLU A 246 -5.42 -17.42 28.51
C GLU A 246 -4.27 -17.30 27.51
N LEU A 247 -3.06 -17.68 27.88
CA LEU A 247 -1.93 -17.69 26.94
C LEU A 247 -2.16 -18.70 25.80
N SER A 248 -2.66 -19.89 26.12
CA SER A 248 -3.03 -20.89 25.11
C SER A 248 -4.15 -20.38 24.19
N GLN A 249 -5.13 -19.67 24.76
CA GLN A 249 -6.20 -19.04 24.00
C GLN A 249 -5.66 -17.94 23.09
N ALA A 250 -4.79 -17.06 23.59
CA ALA A 250 -4.20 -15.99 22.80
C ALA A 250 -3.36 -16.52 21.62
N LEU A 251 -2.63 -17.62 21.82
CA LEU A 251 -1.89 -18.30 20.74
C LEU A 251 -2.83 -18.81 19.64
N ALA A 252 -3.94 -19.45 20.01
CA ALA A 252 -4.95 -19.91 19.06
C ALA A 252 -5.57 -18.73 18.28
N LEU A 253 -6.08 -17.73 18.99
CA LEU A 253 -6.70 -16.53 18.40
C LEU A 253 -5.72 -15.72 17.55
N SER A 254 -4.42 -15.72 17.86
CA SER A 254 -3.41 -15.02 17.04
C SER A 254 -3.26 -15.63 15.64
N SER A 255 -3.68 -16.87 15.44
CA SER A 255 -3.50 -17.62 14.19
C SER A 255 -4.73 -17.57 13.27
N GLU A 256 -5.86 -17.05 13.76
CA GLU A 256 -7.08 -16.90 12.97
C GLU A 256 -6.93 -15.81 11.91
N PRO A 257 -7.65 -15.88 10.77
CA PRO A 257 -7.73 -14.77 9.82
C PRO A 257 -8.22 -13.49 10.50
N LEU A 258 -7.72 -12.33 10.06
CA LEU A 258 -8.27 -11.04 10.49
C LEU A 258 -9.73 -10.92 9.98
N PRO A 259 -10.61 -10.25 10.74
CA PRO A 259 -11.97 -10.01 10.27
C PRO A 259 -11.93 -9.19 8.99
N LEU A 260 -12.84 -9.50 8.06
CA LEU A 260 -13.01 -8.69 6.85
C LEU A 260 -13.45 -7.29 7.29
N VAL A 261 -12.57 -6.31 7.11
CA VAL A 261 -12.90 -4.91 7.33
C VAL A 261 -13.85 -4.47 6.22
N THR A 262 -15.16 -4.65 6.46
CA THR A 262 -16.21 -4.20 5.55
C THR A 262 -16.62 -2.78 5.96
N GLY A 263 -16.09 -1.80 5.23
CA GLY A 263 -16.43 -0.39 5.37
C GLY A 263 -15.39 0.46 4.64
N GLY A 264 -15.74 1.36 3.73
CA GLY A 264 -17.03 1.87 3.31
C GLY A 264 -16.70 3.19 2.63
N VAL A 265 -16.68 3.19 1.30
CA VAL A 265 -16.59 4.43 0.52
C VAL A 265 -18.00 5.01 0.54
N GLY A 266 -18.19 6.01 1.40
CA GLY A 266 -19.36 6.89 1.43
C GLY A 266 -18.89 8.31 1.29
#